data_AF-A0A819FEW4-F1
#
_entry.id   AF-A0A819FEW4-F1
#
_cell.length_a   1.000
_cell.length_b   1.000
_cell.length_c   1.000
_cell.angle_alpha   90.00
_cell.angle_beta   90.00
_cell.angle_gamma   90.00
#
_symmetry.space_group_name_H-M   'P 1'
#
loop_
_entity.id
_entity.type
_entity.pdbx_description
1 polymer ?
#
loop_
_entity_poly.entity_id
_entity_poly.type
_entity_poly.pdbx_seq_one_letter_code
_entity_poly.pdbx_strand_id
1 'polypeptide(L)'
;MHDSFTTLGGMNQMLAMMVNCFYGGCGVGLLNFYIFIILAVFISGLMVGRTPEFLGKKIEAKEMKIAMIIALLHPFLILVGTAIASHLISHNPTAYASWLNNPGYHGFSEMLYEFTSSSANNGSGFEGLGDNTPFWNIACGIIMLIARFLPIIGPIAIAGILANKKYIPESAGTLKTDTSTFGLMVFAVIAIVAALSFFPALTLGPIAEYFSLK
;
A
#
# COMPACT_ATOMS: atom_id res chain seq x y z
N MET A 1 -19.08 10.04 -7.82
CA MET A 1 -18.15 9.19 -8.60
C MET A 1 -16.79 9.85 -8.57
N HIS A 2 -15.75 9.13 -8.14
CA HIS A 2 -14.38 9.65 -8.21
C HIS A 2 -13.84 9.69 -9.64
N ASP A 3 -14.43 8.90 -10.55
CA ASP A 3 -14.10 8.85 -11.98
C ASP A 3 -14.13 10.22 -12.68
N SER A 4 -15.01 11.13 -12.23
CA SER A 4 -15.14 12.47 -12.82
C SER A 4 -14.21 13.52 -12.21
N PHE A 5 -13.29 13.15 -11.32
CA PHE A 5 -12.30 14.08 -10.79
C PHE A 5 -11.27 14.45 -11.86
N THR A 6 -10.56 15.55 -11.63
CA THR A 6 -9.36 15.83 -12.42
C THR A 6 -8.37 14.69 -12.24
N THR A 7 -7.59 14.41 -13.28
CA THR A 7 -6.69 13.27 -13.32
C THR A 7 -5.72 13.22 -12.11
N LEU A 8 -5.13 14.37 -11.74
CA LEU A 8 -4.27 14.46 -10.55
C LEU A 8 -5.06 14.37 -9.22
N GLY A 9 -6.34 14.74 -9.21
CA GLY A 9 -7.24 14.54 -8.08
C GLY A 9 -7.48 13.05 -7.82
N GLY A 10 -7.87 12.30 -8.86
CA GLY A 10 -8.02 10.85 -8.79
C GLY A 10 -6.71 10.13 -8.43
N MET A 11 -5.57 10.60 -8.97
CA MET A 11 -4.25 10.08 -8.60
C MET A 11 -3.95 10.23 -7.11
N ASN A 12 -4.26 11.39 -6.50
CA ASN A 12 -4.02 11.60 -5.08
C ASN A 12 -4.91 10.71 -4.20
N GLN A 13 -6.15 10.45 -4.62
CA GLN A 13 -7.04 9.51 -3.94
C GLN A 13 -6.46 8.09 -3.97
N MET A 14 -5.96 7.64 -5.14
CA MET A 14 -5.26 6.37 -5.26
C MET A 14 -4.01 6.32 -4.39
N LEU A 15 -3.17 7.35 -4.40
CA LEU A 15 -1.95 7.41 -3.60
C LEU A 15 -2.23 7.28 -2.10
N ALA A 16 -3.29 7.92 -1.61
CA ALA A 16 -3.70 7.79 -0.21
C ALA A 16 -4.05 6.33 0.15
N MET A 17 -4.75 5.63 -0.73
CA MET A 17 -5.08 4.21 -0.56
C MET A 17 -3.88 3.28 -0.78
N MET A 18 -2.97 3.61 -1.70
CA MET A 18 -1.73 2.87 -1.95
C MET A 18 -0.77 2.93 -0.76
N VAL A 19 -0.76 4.05 -0.03
CA VAL A 19 0.00 4.22 1.22
C VAL A 19 -0.68 3.50 2.39
N ASN A 20 -2.00 3.59 2.50
CA ASN A 20 -2.85 2.91 3.51
C ASN A 20 -2.39 3.02 4.98
N CYS A 21 -1.77 4.14 5.38
CA CYS A 21 -1.31 4.32 6.77
C CYS A 21 -1.66 5.70 7.38
N PHE A 22 -1.97 6.71 6.58
CA PHE A 22 -2.31 8.04 7.09
C PHE A 22 -3.78 8.11 7.52
N TYR A 23 -4.03 8.23 8.83
CA TYR A 23 -5.38 8.30 9.40
C TYR A 23 -6.33 7.22 8.84
N GLY A 24 -5.82 6.00 8.70
CA GLY A 24 -6.52 4.90 8.04
C GLY A 24 -7.71 4.35 8.82
N GLY A 25 -8.27 3.24 8.36
CA GLY A 25 -9.44 2.61 8.96
C GLY A 25 -9.26 2.26 10.45
N CYS A 26 -10.38 2.16 11.17
CA CYS A 26 -10.42 1.91 12.61
C CYS A 26 -9.52 0.70 13.00
N GLY A 27 -8.47 0.97 13.78
CA GLY A 27 -7.43 0.02 14.18
C GLY A 27 -6.41 -0.28 13.09
N VAL A 28 -6.84 -0.66 11.88
CA VAL A 28 -5.95 -1.11 10.80
C VAL A 28 -5.00 -0.04 10.28
N GLY A 29 -5.38 1.24 10.28
CA GLY A 29 -4.49 2.32 9.89
C GLY A 29 -3.24 2.41 10.78
N LEU A 30 -3.43 2.24 12.09
CA LEU A 30 -2.33 2.20 13.06
C LEU A 30 -1.47 0.94 12.87
N LEU A 31 -2.08 -0.20 12.59
CA LEU A 31 -1.36 -1.46 12.34
C LEU A 31 -0.46 -1.37 11.09
N ASN A 32 -0.96 -0.78 10.01
CA ASN A 32 -0.17 -0.54 8.80
C ASN A 32 0.93 0.48 9.04
N PHE A 33 0.62 1.57 9.74
CA PHE A 33 1.63 2.56 10.12
C PHE A 33 2.73 1.97 11.02
N TYR A 34 2.36 1.06 11.92
CA TYR A 34 3.31 0.33 12.77
C TYR A 34 4.32 -0.47 11.95
N ILE A 35 3.91 -1.12 10.85
CA ILE A 35 4.86 -1.78 9.94
C ILE A 35 5.87 -0.80 9.36
N PHE A 36 5.44 0.40 8.96
CA PHE A 36 6.34 1.45 8.49
C PHE A 36 7.28 1.97 9.58
N ILE A 37 6.84 2.03 10.84
CA ILE A 37 7.74 2.34 11.97
C ILE A 37 8.82 1.27 12.10
N ILE A 38 8.47 -0.02 12.04
CA ILE A 38 9.44 -1.12 12.12
C ILE A 38 10.47 -1.02 10.98
N LEU A 39 10.01 -0.76 9.75
CA LEU A 39 10.87 -0.51 8.61
C LEU A 39 11.81 0.69 8.83
N ALA A 40 11.27 1.81 9.29
CA ALA A 40 12.04 3.04 9.51
C ALA A 40 13.08 2.87 10.60
N VAL A 41 12.74 2.22 11.72
CA VAL A 41 13.70 1.88 12.79
C VAL A 41 14.81 0.97 12.24
N PHE A 42 14.44 -0.02 11.44
CA PHE A 42 15.40 -0.94 10.85
C PHE A 42 16.40 -0.23 9.94
N ILE A 43 15.89 0.56 8.98
CA ILE A 43 16.73 1.31 8.05
C ILE A 43 17.59 2.33 8.81
N SER A 44 17.00 3.08 9.74
CA SER A 44 17.72 4.08 10.53
C SER A 44 18.85 3.47 11.35
N GLY A 45 18.58 2.35 12.04
CA GLY A 45 19.59 1.64 12.83
C GLY A 45 20.76 1.20 11.97
N LEU A 46 20.48 0.61 10.79
CA LEU A 46 21.51 0.19 9.85
C LEU A 46 22.34 1.37 9.31
N MET A 47 21.71 2.51 8.98
CA MET A 47 22.42 3.70 8.47
C MET A 47 23.44 4.26 9.47
N VAL A 48 23.15 4.17 10.77
CA VAL A 48 24.07 4.64 11.83
C VAL A 48 24.97 3.53 12.38
N GLY A 49 24.94 2.33 11.79
CA GLY A 49 25.76 1.18 12.20
C GLY A 49 25.37 0.60 13.57
N ARG A 50 24.12 0.75 13.98
CA ARG A 50 23.59 0.23 15.27
C ARG A 50 22.54 -0.84 15.03
N THR A 51 22.36 -1.71 16.02
CA THR A 51 21.25 -2.67 15.99
C THR A 51 19.93 -1.91 16.06
N PRO A 52 18.97 -2.16 15.14
CA PRO A 52 17.66 -1.56 15.19
C PRO A 52 16.93 -1.85 16.51
N GLU A 53 16.33 -0.81 17.09
CA GLU A 53 15.63 -0.88 18.37
C GLU A 53 14.40 0.04 18.36
N PHE A 54 13.28 -0.49 18.83
CA PHE A 54 12.03 0.25 19.00
C PHE A 54 11.55 0.09 20.44
N LEU A 55 11.37 1.20 21.17
CA LEU A 55 10.89 1.23 22.56
C LEU A 55 11.67 0.29 23.50
N GLY A 56 13.00 0.30 23.42
CA GLY A 56 13.86 -0.55 24.25
C GLY A 56 13.88 -2.03 23.85
N LYS A 57 13.30 -2.39 22.69
CA LYS A 57 13.26 -3.77 22.17
C LYS A 57 13.97 -3.86 20.82
N LYS A 58 14.90 -4.81 20.69
CA LYS A 58 15.62 -5.05 19.45
C LYS A 58 14.71 -5.59 18.34
N ILE A 59 14.82 -5.01 17.15
CA ILE A 59 14.20 -5.52 15.93
C ILE A 59 15.24 -6.39 15.22
N GLU A 60 14.93 -7.67 15.03
CA GLU A 60 15.84 -8.66 14.44
C GLU A 60 15.23 -9.20 13.13
N ALA A 61 15.93 -10.14 12.50
CA ALA A 61 15.54 -10.68 11.21
C ALA A 61 14.12 -11.29 11.20
N LYS A 62 13.64 -11.83 12.32
CA LYS A 62 12.31 -12.44 12.39
C LYS A 62 11.20 -11.42 12.27
N GLU A 63 11.27 -10.31 13.03
CA GLU A 63 10.29 -9.22 12.94
C GLU A 63 10.37 -8.54 11.58
N MET A 64 11.59 -8.36 11.06
CA MET A 64 11.80 -7.72 9.77
C MET A 64 11.19 -8.54 8.61
N LYS A 65 11.33 -9.87 8.63
CA LYS A 65 10.68 -10.73 7.61
C LYS A 65 9.17 -10.55 7.61
N ILE A 66 8.55 -10.52 8.79
CA ILE A 66 7.09 -10.33 8.91
C ILE A 66 6.70 -8.95 8.37
N ALA A 67 7.39 -7.90 8.80
CA ALA A 67 7.09 -6.53 8.36
C ALA A 67 7.27 -6.36 6.84
N MET A 68 8.31 -6.94 6.24
CA MET A 68 8.51 -6.92 4.79
C MET A 68 7.39 -7.65 4.03
N ILE A 69 6.97 -8.83 4.49
CA ILE A 69 5.89 -9.58 3.84
C ILE A 69 4.59 -8.75 3.85
N ILE A 70 4.25 -8.15 4.99
CA ILE A 70 3.04 -7.32 5.09
C ILE A 70 3.14 -6.05 4.24
N ALA A 71 4.28 -5.35 4.28
CA ALA A 71 4.49 -4.13 3.51
C ALA A 71 4.40 -4.37 1.99
N LEU A 72 4.88 -5.53 1.51
CA LEU A 72 4.87 -5.88 0.10
C LEU A 72 3.55 -6.53 -0.36
N LEU A 73 2.73 -7.04 0.57
CA LEU A 73 1.47 -7.70 0.23
C LEU A 73 0.51 -6.73 -0.48
N HIS A 74 0.37 -5.52 0.04
CA HIS A 74 -0.53 -4.50 -0.51
C HIS A 74 -0.20 -4.13 -1.97
N PRO A 75 1.03 -3.69 -2.32
CA PRO A 75 1.37 -3.45 -3.72
C PRO A 75 1.29 -4.71 -4.58
N PHE A 76 1.64 -5.88 -4.05
CA PHE A 76 1.55 -7.13 -4.79
C PHE A 76 0.11 -7.42 -5.23
N LEU A 77 -0.87 -7.34 -4.32
CA LEU A 77 -2.28 -7.62 -4.64
C LEU A 77 -2.83 -6.62 -5.67
N ILE A 78 -2.52 -5.33 -5.52
CA ILE A 78 -2.96 -4.28 -6.44
C ILE A 78 -2.40 -4.52 -7.84
N LEU A 79 -1.08 -4.70 -7.95
CA LEU A 79 -0.40 -4.80 -9.23
C LEU A 79 -0.73 -6.11 -9.95
N VAL A 80 -0.83 -7.23 -9.23
CA VAL A 80 -1.20 -8.52 -9.83
C VAL A 80 -2.65 -8.51 -10.29
N GLY A 81 -3.59 -7.99 -9.49
CA GLY A 81 -4.98 -7.84 -9.90
C GLY A 81 -5.09 -6.99 -11.17
N THR A 82 -4.47 -5.81 -11.15
CA THR A 82 -4.47 -4.87 -12.29
C THR A 82 -3.83 -5.48 -13.52
N ALA A 83 -2.73 -6.23 -13.38
CA ALA A 83 -2.05 -6.92 -14.47
C ALA A 83 -2.95 -8.00 -15.11
N ILE A 84 -3.67 -8.78 -14.29
CA ILE A 84 -4.60 -9.80 -14.80
C ILE A 84 -5.74 -9.13 -15.58
N ALA A 85 -6.39 -8.11 -15.02
CA ALA A 85 -7.48 -7.41 -15.70
C ALA A 85 -7.01 -6.75 -17.01
N SER A 86 -5.85 -6.08 -16.98
CA SER A 86 -5.23 -5.46 -18.16
C SER A 86 -4.86 -6.50 -19.23
N HIS A 87 -4.39 -7.68 -18.82
CA HIS A 87 -4.11 -8.78 -19.74
C HIS A 87 -5.38 -9.31 -20.41
N LEU A 88 -6.45 -9.53 -19.64
CA LEU A 88 -7.72 -10.04 -20.16
C LEU A 88 -8.32 -9.08 -21.19
N ILE A 89 -8.41 -7.78 -20.89
CA ILE A 89 -9.00 -6.81 -21.80
C ILE A 89 -8.16 -6.58 -23.06
N SER A 90 -6.83 -6.61 -22.95
CA SER A 90 -5.94 -6.46 -24.11
C SER A 90 -5.98 -7.66 -25.07
N HIS A 91 -6.20 -8.88 -24.55
CA HIS A 91 -6.25 -10.10 -25.36
C HIS A 91 -7.63 -10.36 -25.96
N ASN A 92 -8.71 -9.96 -25.27
CA ASN A 92 -10.06 -10.16 -25.76
C ASN A 92 -10.94 -8.91 -25.56
N PRO A 93 -10.66 -7.81 -26.29
CA PRO A 93 -11.30 -6.53 -26.08
C PRO A 93 -12.81 -6.56 -26.35
N THR A 94 -13.30 -7.44 -27.22
CA THR A 94 -14.74 -7.57 -27.50
C THR A 94 -15.50 -8.24 -26.36
N ALA A 95 -14.90 -9.23 -25.71
CA ALA A 95 -15.53 -9.93 -24.57
C ALA A 95 -15.61 -9.05 -23.33
N TYR A 96 -14.65 -8.14 -23.13
CA TYR A 96 -14.54 -7.28 -21.95
C TYR A 96 -14.84 -5.81 -22.22
N ALA A 97 -15.42 -5.50 -23.40
CA ALA A 97 -15.72 -4.13 -23.80
C ALA A 97 -16.61 -3.37 -22.81
N SER A 98 -17.48 -4.09 -22.09
CA SER A 98 -18.41 -3.51 -21.11
C SER A 98 -17.77 -3.16 -19.77
N TRP A 99 -16.50 -3.48 -19.55
CA TRP A 99 -15.82 -3.15 -18.29
C TRP A 99 -15.48 -1.67 -18.19
N LEU A 100 -15.02 -1.04 -19.26
CA LEU A 100 -14.50 0.33 -19.21
C LEU A 100 -15.52 1.31 -19.79
N ASN A 101 -15.95 2.28 -18.98
CA ASN A 101 -16.73 3.40 -19.47
C ASN A 101 -15.82 4.46 -20.14
N ASN A 102 -14.57 4.56 -19.69
CA ASN A 102 -13.59 5.50 -20.22
C ASN A 102 -12.38 4.75 -20.81
N PRO A 103 -12.29 4.58 -22.15
CA PRO A 103 -11.16 3.87 -22.75
C PRO A 103 -9.84 4.64 -22.64
N GLY A 104 -8.71 3.94 -22.79
CA GLY A 104 -7.37 4.53 -22.78
C GLY A 104 -6.74 4.59 -21.39
N TYR A 105 -5.98 5.65 -21.10
CA TYR A 105 -5.26 5.82 -19.83
C TYR A 105 -6.20 5.89 -18.61
N HIS A 106 -7.38 6.50 -18.79
CA HIS A 106 -8.39 6.57 -17.72
C HIS A 106 -8.94 5.18 -17.38
N GLY A 107 -9.22 4.34 -18.38
CA GLY A 107 -9.71 2.98 -18.15
C GLY A 107 -8.70 2.05 -17.49
N PHE A 108 -7.40 2.25 -17.75
CA PHE A 108 -6.38 1.60 -16.92
C PHE A 108 -6.46 2.08 -15.46
N SER A 109 -6.70 3.38 -15.25
CA SER A 109 -6.89 3.95 -13.92
C SER A 109 -8.14 3.43 -13.23
N GLU A 110 -9.25 3.20 -13.94
CA GLU A 110 -10.47 2.55 -13.41
C GLU A 110 -10.14 1.17 -12.82
N MET A 111 -9.44 0.31 -13.58
CA MET A 111 -9.02 -1.01 -13.10
C MET A 111 -8.03 -0.93 -11.93
N LEU A 112 -7.05 -0.03 -12.02
CA LEU A 112 -6.05 0.17 -10.96
C LEU A 112 -6.70 0.68 -9.68
N TYR A 113 -7.65 1.61 -9.77
CA TYR A 113 -8.38 2.17 -8.65
C TYR A 113 -9.18 1.08 -7.93
N GLU A 114 -9.87 0.23 -8.68
CA GLU A 114 -10.71 -0.83 -8.13
C GLU A 114 -9.90 -1.81 -7.28
N PHE A 115 -8.77 -2.31 -7.81
CA PHE A 115 -7.88 -3.18 -7.05
C PHE A 115 -7.16 -2.45 -5.90
N THR A 116 -6.84 -1.16 -6.08
CA THR A 116 -6.29 -0.32 -5.01
C THR A 116 -7.26 -0.20 -3.85
N SER A 117 -8.53 0.10 -4.12
CA SER A 117 -9.58 0.23 -3.12
C SER A 117 -9.87 -1.09 -2.41
N SER A 118 -9.98 -2.18 -3.19
CA SER A 118 -10.17 -3.54 -2.69
C SER A 118 -9.05 -3.97 -1.74
N SER A 119 -7.78 -3.79 -2.15
CA SER A 119 -6.62 -4.12 -1.31
C SER A 119 -6.50 -3.19 -0.10
N ALA A 120 -6.86 -1.92 -0.23
CA ALA A 120 -6.83 -0.99 0.90
C ALA A 120 -7.98 -1.24 1.90
N ASN A 121 -8.97 -2.07 1.51
CA ASN A 121 -10.27 -2.19 2.16
C ASN A 121 -10.93 -0.81 2.36
N ASN A 122 -10.79 0.07 1.38
CA ASN A 122 -11.33 1.43 1.43
C ASN A 122 -12.82 1.45 1.07
N GLY A 123 -13.18 0.81 -0.04
CA GLY A 123 -14.56 0.68 -0.50
C GLY A 123 -15.06 1.87 -1.35
N SER A 124 -14.21 2.84 -1.67
CA SER A 124 -14.53 3.81 -2.72
C SER A 124 -14.37 3.19 -4.10
N GLY A 125 -15.10 3.70 -5.08
CA GLY A 125 -14.92 3.37 -6.48
C GLY A 125 -14.75 4.62 -7.32
N PHE A 126 -14.10 4.47 -8.47
CA PHE A 126 -14.31 5.42 -9.56
C PHE A 126 -15.77 5.39 -9.98
N GLU A 127 -16.36 4.19 -10.05
CA GLU A 127 -17.75 3.93 -10.45
C GLU A 127 -18.03 4.11 -11.96
N GLY A 128 -16.98 4.30 -12.77
CA GLY A 128 -17.03 4.13 -14.23
C GLY A 128 -16.80 2.68 -14.68
N LEU A 129 -16.16 1.86 -13.82
CA LEU A 129 -15.89 0.46 -14.10
C LEU A 129 -17.17 -0.39 -14.00
N GLY A 130 -17.47 -1.15 -15.04
CA GLY A 130 -18.52 -2.18 -15.06
C GLY A 130 -18.12 -3.41 -14.27
N ASP A 131 -18.05 -3.28 -12.95
CA ASP A 131 -17.48 -4.26 -12.02
C ASP A 131 -18.47 -5.31 -11.50
N ASN A 132 -19.77 -5.19 -11.82
CA ASN A 132 -20.75 -6.22 -11.48
C ASN A 132 -20.70 -7.44 -12.42
N THR A 133 -19.55 -8.12 -12.41
CA THR A 133 -19.30 -9.35 -13.17
C THR A 133 -18.69 -10.41 -12.25
N PRO A 134 -18.82 -11.70 -12.58
CA PRO A 134 -18.18 -12.76 -11.79
C PRO A 134 -16.67 -12.56 -11.59
N PHE A 135 -15.95 -12.05 -12.59
CA PHE A 135 -14.52 -11.81 -12.50
C PHE A 135 -14.18 -10.80 -11.40
N TRP A 136 -14.74 -9.59 -11.49
CA TRP A 136 -14.48 -8.49 -10.55
C TRP A 136 -14.95 -8.85 -9.14
N ASN A 137 -16.16 -9.38 -8.98
CA ASN A 137 -16.69 -9.81 -7.69
C ASN A 137 -15.80 -10.84 -6.99
N ILE A 138 -15.30 -11.85 -7.73
CA ILE A 138 -14.44 -12.89 -7.16
C ILE A 138 -13.03 -12.35 -6.88
N ALA A 139 -12.43 -11.64 -7.84
CA ALA A 139 -11.07 -11.13 -7.71
C ALA A 139 -10.95 -10.10 -6.59
N CYS A 140 -11.82 -9.08 -6.57
CA CYS A 140 -11.88 -8.08 -5.50
C CYS A 140 -12.21 -8.72 -4.16
N GLY A 141 -13.17 -9.66 -4.11
CA GLY A 141 -13.52 -10.38 -2.89
C GLY A 141 -12.33 -11.15 -2.28
N ILE A 142 -11.56 -11.87 -3.10
CA ILE A 142 -10.34 -12.57 -2.66
C ILE A 142 -9.29 -11.58 -2.15
N ILE A 143 -9.04 -10.50 -2.91
CA ILE A 143 -8.07 -9.47 -2.53
C ILE A 143 -8.47 -8.84 -1.20
N MET A 144 -9.74 -8.48 -1.01
CA MET A 144 -10.24 -7.89 0.23
C MET A 144 -10.01 -8.81 1.43
N LEU A 145 -10.29 -10.11 1.30
CA LEU A 145 -10.06 -11.09 2.38
C LEU A 145 -8.58 -11.18 2.75
N ILE A 146 -7.70 -11.34 1.76
CA ILE A 146 -6.26 -11.49 1.99
C ILE A 146 -5.68 -10.19 2.56
N ALA A 147 -6.02 -9.05 1.97
CA ALA A 147 -5.52 -7.74 2.37
C ALA A 147 -6.07 -7.27 3.73
N ARG A 148 -7.19 -7.85 4.19
CA ARG A 148 -7.71 -7.56 5.53
C ARG A 148 -7.03 -8.39 6.60
N PHE A 149 -7.08 -9.71 6.47
CA PHE A 149 -6.75 -10.61 7.58
C PHE A 149 -5.25 -10.84 7.71
N LEU A 150 -4.51 -10.93 6.60
CA LEU A 150 -3.08 -11.19 6.66
C LEU A 150 -2.29 -9.99 7.23
N PRO A 151 -2.55 -8.73 6.83
CA PRO A 151 -1.93 -7.55 7.44
C PRO A 151 -2.27 -7.31 8.90
N ILE A 152 -3.36 -7.89 9.44
CA ILE A 152 -3.64 -7.83 10.88
C ILE A 152 -2.69 -8.77 11.64
N ILE A 153 -2.41 -9.96 11.10
CA ILE A 153 -1.59 -10.97 11.77
C ILE A 153 -0.15 -10.49 11.97
N GLY A 154 0.45 -9.82 10.98
CA GLY A 154 1.87 -9.44 11.04
C GLY A 154 2.24 -8.49 12.19
N PRO A 155 1.65 -7.30 12.31
CA PRO A 155 1.81 -6.37 13.41
C PRO A 155 1.60 -7.02 14.79
N ILE A 156 0.55 -7.83 14.94
CA ILE A 156 0.25 -8.54 16.19
C ILE A 156 1.35 -9.56 16.51
N ALA A 157 1.81 -10.31 15.51
CA ALA A 157 2.90 -11.26 15.68
C ALA A 157 4.20 -10.55 16.08
N ILE A 158 4.54 -9.41 15.45
CA ILE A 158 5.70 -8.61 15.84
C ILE A 158 5.55 -8.14 17.28
N ALA A 159 4.41 -7.57 17.66
CA ALA A 159 4.16 -7.12 19.04
C ALA A 159 4.33 -8.26 20.06
N GLY A 160 3.79 -9.45 19.76
CA GLY A 160 3.94 -10.63 20.60
C GLY A 160 5.39 -11.12 20.72
N ILE A 161 6.18 -11.03 19.64
CA ILE A 161 7.61 -11.38 19.70
C ILE A 161 8.37 -10.35 20.55
N LEU A 162 8.12 -9.05 20.35
CA LEU A 162 8.79 -7.98 21.10
C LEU A 162 8.45 -8.01 22.60
N ALA A 163 7.23 -8.42 22.97
CA ALA A 163 6.82 -8.58 24.36
C ALA A 163 7.71 -9.58 25.13
N ASN A 164 8.21 -10.62 24.44
CA ASN A 164 9.10 -11.63 25.02
C ASN A 164 10.57 -11.21 25.06
N LYS A 165 10.95 -10.11 24.40
CA LYS A 165 12.34 -9.63 24.40
C LYS A 165 12.66 -8.87 25.68
N LYS A 166 13.92 -8.95 26.14
CA LYS A 166 14.41 -8.13 27.25
C LYS A 166 14.39 -6.65 26.87
N TYR A 167 13.99 -5.81 27.83
CA TYR A 167 14.11 -4.36 27.69
C TYR A 167 15.57 -3.93 27.82
N ILE A 168 16.01 -3.01 26.96
CA ILE A 168 17.33 -2.42 26.96
C ILE A 168 17.18 -0.94 27.36
N PRO A 169 17.84 -0.49 28.44
CA PRO A 169 17.82 0.93 28.83
C PRO A 169 18.44 1.82 27.75
N GLU A 170 17.93 3.04 27.66
CA GLU A 170 18.46 4.03 26.72
C GLU A 170 19.94 4.33 26.97
N SER A 171 20.66 4.55 25.88
CA SER A 171 22.07 4.92 25.86
C SER A 171 22.31 6.08 24.91
N ALA A 172 23.53 6.64 24.89
CA ALA A 172 23.90 7.69 23.95
C ALA A 172 23.76 7.26 22.46
N GLY A 173 23.73 5.95 22.18
CA GLY A 173 23.56 5.41 20.82
C GLY A 173 22.12 5.01 20.49
N THR A 174 21.16 5.23 21.39
CA THR A 174 19.75 4.86 21.16
C THR A 174 19.10 5.85 20.20
N LEU A 175 18.45 5.32 19.15
CA LEU A 175 17.69 6.12 18.20
C LEU A 175 16.44 6.69 18.89
N LYS A 176 16.32 8.01 18.93
CA LYS A 176 15.16 8.69 19.51
C LYS A 176 13.96 8.69 18.55
N THR A 177 12.98 7.84 18.81
CA THR A 177 11.79 7.63 17.96
C THR A 177 10.68 8.67 18.18
N ASP A 178 10.88 9.61 19.09
CA ASP A 178 9.97 10.70 19.46
C ASP A 178 10.41 12.07 18.93
N THR A 179 11.35 12.08 17.96
CA THR A 179 11.91 13.30 17.38
C THR A 179 11.32 13.62 16.00
N SER A 180 11.36 14.89 15.63
CA SER A 180 10.99 15.33 14.27
C SER A 180 11.84 14.66 13.19
N THR A 181 13.13 14.44 13.46
CA THR A 181 14.04 13.70 12.56
C THR A 181 13.54 12.30 12.29
N PHE A 182 13.13 11.56 13.33
CA PHE A 182 12.57 10.23 13.15
C PHE A 182 11.22 10.27 12.42
N GLY A 183 10.36 11.25 12.73
CA GLY A 183 9.11 11.48 11.99
C GLY A 183 9.34 11.69 10.48
N LEU A 184 10.34 12.51 10.13
CA LEU A 184 10.73 12.73 8.73
C LEU A 184 11.27 11.46 8.08
N MET A 185 12.03 10.65 8.83
CA MET A 185 12.54 9.37 8.35
C MET A 185 11.41 8.37 8.07
N VAL A 186 10.42 8.26 8.96
CA VAL A 186 9.23 7.43 8.73
C VAL A 186 8.49 7.88 7.48
N PHE A 187 8.26 9.20 7.33
CA PHE A 187 7.65 9.76 6.14
C PHE A 187 8.43 9.43 4.86
N ALA A 188 9.77 9.59 4.89
CA ALA A 188 10.62 9.28 3.75
C ALA A 188 10.54 7.80 3.36
N VAL A 189 10.54 6.88 4.33
CA VAL A 189 10.38 5.44 4.07
C VAL A 189 9.03 5.14 3.43
N ILE A 190 7.94 5.71 3.96
CA ILE A 190 6.60 5.56 3.36
C ILE A 190 6.59 6.07 1.92
N ALA A 191 7.10 7.28 1.69
CA ALA A 191 7.12 7.92 0.38
C ALA A 191 7.94 7.10 -0.63
N ILE A 192 9.13 6.63 -0.24
CA ILE A 192 10.01 5.83 -1.10
C ILE A 192 9.36 4.47 -1.42
N VAL A 193 8.81 3.77 -0.42
CA VAL A 193 8.17 2.46 -0.65
C VAL A 193 6.97 2.60 -1.58
N ALA A 194 6.11 3.59 -1.34
CA ALA A 194 4.95 3.84 -2.20
C ALA A 194 5.36 4.26 -3.62
N ALA A 195 6.28 5.23 -3.73
CA ALA A 195 6.76 5.70 -5.04
C ALA A 195 7.39 4.55 -5.85
N LEU A 196 8.33 3.80 -5.28
CA LEU A 196 8.99 2.71 -6.00
C LEU A 196 8.05 1.56 -6.36
N SER A 197 6.98 1.36 -5.59
CA SER A 197 6.00 0.29 -5.84
C SER A 197 5.00 0.68 -6.92
N PHE A 198 4.50 1.93 -6.92
CA PHE A 198 3.35 2.32 -7.74
C PHE A 198 3.67 3.30 -8.86
N PHE A 199 4.84 3.95 -8.86
CA PHE A 199 5.19 4.92 -9.89
C PHE A 199 5.04 4.37 -11.32
N PRO A 200 5.50 3.15 -11.66
CA PRO A 200 5.28 2.60 -12.99
C PRO A 200 3.80 2.49 -13.38
N ALA A 201 2.94 1.99 -12.47
CA ALA A 201 1.50 1.89 -12.74
C ALA A 201 0.86 3.29 -12.88
N LEU A 202 1.20 4.23 -11.99
CA LEU A 202 0.70 5.60 -12.05
C LEU A 202 1.15 6.33 -13.33
N THR A 203 2.34 6.00 -13.86
CA THR A 203 2.81 6.53 -15.14
C THR A 203 1.97 6.08 -16.33
N LEU A 204 1.41 4.87 -16.29
CA LEU A 204 0.59 4.30 -17.37
C LEU A 204 -0.89 4.70 -17.29
N GLY A 205 -1.34 5.20 -16.14
CA GLY A 205 -2.71 5.67 -15.94
C GLY A 205 -2.79 7.19 -15.83
N PRO A 206 -2.96 7.74 -14.62
CA PRO A 206 -3.29 9.14 -14.43
C PRO A 206 -2.19 10.10 -14.91
N ILE A 207 -0.91 9.75 -14.79
CA ILE A 207 0.15 10.66 -15.24
C ILE A 207 0.13 10.77 -16.77
N ALA A 208 -0.02 9.65 -17.49
CA ALA A 208 -0.14 9.66 -18.95
C ALA A 208 -1.40 10.42 -19.41
N GLU A 209 -2.53 10.21 -18.73
CA GLU A 209 -3.76 10.95 -19.00
C GLU A 209 -3.56 12.46 -18.81
N TYR A 210 -2.96 12.90 -17.70
CA TYR A 210 -2.71 14.31 -17.41
C TYR A 210 -1.91 14.99 -18.53
N PHE A 211 -0.86 14.35 -19.04
CA PHE A 211 -0.05 14.88 -20.14
C PHE A 211 -0.69 14.74 -21.52
N SER A 212 -1.81 14.01 -21.64
CA SER A 212 -2.56 13.82 -22.88
C SER A 212 -3.77 14.74 -23.00
N LEU A 213 -4.20 15.38 -21.91
CA LEU A 213 -5.22 16.42 -21.92
C LEU A 213 -4.69 17.63 -22.71
N LYS A 214 -5.45 18.05 -23.72
CA LYS A 214 -5.16 19.23 -24.55
C LYS A 214 -5.89 20.46 -24.05
#